data_AF-A0A060CE21-F1
#
_entry.id   AF-A0A060CE21-F1
#
_cell.length_a   1.000
_cell.length_b   1.000
_cell.length_c   1.000
_cell.angle_alpha   90.00
_cell.angle_beta   90.00
_cell.angle_gamma   90.00
#
_symmetry.space_group_name_H-M   'P 1'
#
loop_
_entity.id
_entity.type
_entity.pdbx_description
1 polymer ?
#
loop_
_entity_poly.entity_id
_entity_poly.type
_entity_poly.pdbx_seq_one_letter_code
_entity_poly.pdbx_strand_id
1 'polypeptide(L)'
;PLNLVFVPREFQLAVDTFDERFAFVGPSLAGREDRERWEPADERPVLFISLGTVFHERPEFYRTCLEAFGGTDWQVAMSVGSAVDPADLGQLPENFEVRSRFPQTAVLRRASAFLSHSGMNSTMESLYYGVPLIGVPQMPEQEVNARRAEELGVGRRLDSDEADAALLRKT
;
A
#
# COMPACT_ATOMS: atom_id res chain seq x y z
N PRO A 1 -9.36 -3.75 32.53
CA PRO A 1 -9.07 -4.82 31.54
C PRO A 1 -7.91 -4.35 30.67
N LEU A 2 -6.99 -5.24 30.31
CA LEU A 2 -5.89 -4.92 29.38
C LEU A 2 -6.43 -4.90 27.95
N ASN A 3 -6.12 -3.85 27.20
CA ASN A 3 -6.47 -3.67 25.79
C ASN A 3 -5.19 -3.76 24.96
N LEU A 4 -5.21 -4.57 23.90
CA LEU A 4 -4.10 -4.68 22.96
C LEU A 4 -4.42 -3.85 21.72
N VAL A 5 -3.47 -3.00 21.31
CA VAL A 5 -3.60 -2.14 20.13
C VAL A 5 -2.51 -2.52 19.14
N PHE A 6 -2.89 -2.88 17.91
CA PHE A 6 -2.00 -3.45 16.90
C PHE A 6 -1.31 -2.39 16.02
N VAL A 7 -0.98 -1.24 16.61
CA VAL A 7 -0.18 -0.19 16.00
C VAL A 7 0.96 0.21 16.94
N PRO A 8 2.07 0.77 16.42
CA PRO A 8 3.08 1.41 17.25
C PRO A 8 2.45 2.57 18.04
N ARG A 9 2.98 2.84 19.24
CA ARG A 9 2.50 3.94 20.09
C ARG A 9 2.58 5.28 19.35
N GLU A 10 3.63 5.46 18.55
CA GLU A 10 3.91 6.65 17.76
C GLU A 10 2.86 6.88 16.66
N PHE A 11 2.26 5.80 16.14
CA PHE A 11 1.23 5.90 15.11
C PHE A 11 -0.14 6.26 15.71
N GLN A 12 -0.40 5.90 16.97
CA GLN A 12 -1.67 6.20 17.63
C GLN A 12 -1.93 7.71 17.71
N LEU A 13 -3.14 8.11 17.30
CA LEU A 13 -3.61 9.49 17.47
C LEU A 13 -3.94 9.77 18.93
N ALA A 14 -3.59 10.99 19.38
CA ALA A 14 -3.79 11.46 20.75
C ALA A 14 -3.24 10.46 21.80
N VAL A 15 -2.07 9.87 21.53
CA VAL A 15 -1.56 8.77 22.33
C VAL A 15 -1.36 9.08 23.82
N ASP A 16 -1.21 10.36 24.17
CA ASP A 16 -1.10 10.83 25.54
C ASP A 16 -2.41 10.76 26.33
N THR A 17 -3.56 10.54 25.67
CA THR A 17 -4.85 10.29 26.34
C THR A 17 -5.04 8.82 26.73
N PHE A 18 -4.11 7.94 26.36
CA PHE A 18 -4.15 6.52 26.69
C PHE A 18 -3.28 6.23 27.91
N ASP A 19 -3.84 5.45 28.84
CA ASP A 19 -3.18 5.04 30.09
C ASP A 19 -2.68 3.59 30.01
N GLU A 20 -2.20 3.06 31.15
CA GLU A 20 -1.63 1.72 31.27
C GLU A 20 -2.59 0.57 30.93
N ARG A 21 -3.88 0.86 30.74
CA ARG A 21 -4.84 -0.14 30.27
C ARG A 21 -4.64 -0.51 28.81
N PHE A 22 -3.76 0.18 28.07
CA PHE A 22 -3.50 -0.04 26.66
C PHE A 22 -2.04 -0.42 26.41
N ALA A 23 -1.83 -1.58 25.81
CA ALA A 23 -0.53 -2.01 25.31
C ALA A 23 -0.49 -1.89 23.78
N PHE A 24 0.38 -1.03 23.28
CA PHE A 24 0.65 -0.82 21.85
C PHE A 24 1.70 -1.83 21.40
N VAL A 25 1.25 -2.92 20.77
CA VAL A 25 2.11 -4.07 20.44
C VAL A 25 2.60 -4.06 19.00
N GLY A 26 2.21 -3.06 18.20
CA GLY A 26 2.50 -3.04 16.76
C GLY A 26 1.75 -4.12 15.98
N PRO A 27 2.05 -4.28 14.68
CA PRO A 27 1.36 -5.25 13.86
C PRO A 27 1.73 -6.69 14.22
N SER A 28 0.72 -7.56 14.24
CA SER A 28 0.91 -9.00 14.46
C SER A 28 1.24 -9.72 13.14
N LEU A 29 2.52 -9.76 12.77
CA LEU A 29 2.98 -10.34 11.49
C LEU A 29 3.67 -11.71 11.61
N ALA A 30 4.04 -12.10 12.83
CA ALA A 30 4.73 -13.36 13.10
C ALA A 30 3.98 -14.57 12.50
N GLY A 31 4.72 -15.43 11.77
CA GLY A 31 4.19 -16.67 11.17
C GLY A 31 3.50 -16.52 9.80
N ARG A 32 3.32 -15.30 9.29
CA ARG A 32 2.83 -15.04 7.92
C ARG A 32 3.93 -14.88 6.88
N GLU A 33 5.17 -14.74 7.32
CA GLU A 33 6.33 -14.38 6.49
C GLU A 33 6.76 -15.49 5.51
N ASP A 34 6.42 -16.76 5.78
CA ASP A 34 7.05 -17.91 5.12
C ASP A 34 6.16 -18.73 4.18
N ARG A 35 4.88 -18.37 4.01
CA ARG A 35 3.94 -19.24 3.27
C ARG A 35 3.91 -19.01 1.76
N GLU A 36 4.19 -17.80 1.31
CA GLU A 36 4.09 -17.43 -0.10
C GLU A 36 5.33 -16.62 -0.51
N ARG A 37 5.88 -16.92 -1.70
CA ARG A 37 7.09 -16.29 -2.24
C ARG A 37 6.74 -15.43 -3.44
N TRP A 38 7.42 -14.30 -3.57
CA TRP A 38 7.46 -13.48 -4.75
C TRP A 38 8.86 -12.88 -4.85
N GLU A 39 9.39 -12.79 -6.06
CA GLU A 39 10.69 -12.18 -6.33
C GLU A 39 10.54 -11.27 -7.56
N PRO A 40 11.24 -10.12 -7.58
CA PRO A 40 11.29 -9.28 -8.77
C PRO A 40 11.96 -10.02 -9.94
N ALA A 41 11.67 -9.57 -11.17
CA ALA A 41 12.27 -10.15 -12.36
C ALA A 41 13.76 -9.77 -12.51
N ASP A 42 14.15 -8.59 -12.00
CA ASP A 42 15.52 -8.08 -12.01
C ASP A 42 15.80 -7.09 -10.84
N GLU A 43 16.91 -6.36 -10.90
CA GLU A 43 17.41 -5.48 -9.83
C GLU A 43 16.79 -4.07 -9.81
N ARG A 44 15.90 -3.74 -10.75
CA ARG A 44 15.21 -2.44 -10.77
C ARG A 44 14.33 -2.24 -9.52
N PRO A 45 14.12 -0.99 -9.07
CA PRO A 45 13.28 -0.73 -7.90
C PRO A 45 11.84 -1.20 -8.13
N VAL A 46 11.23 -1.76 -7.07
CA VAL A 46 9.88 -2.32 -7.12
C VAL A 46 8.88 -1.33 -6.55
N LEU A 47 7.86 -0.99 -7.33
CA LEU A 47 6.66 -0.30 -6.88
C LEU A 47 5.55 -1.33 -6.69
N PHE A 48 5.04 -1.46 -5.47
CA PHE A 48 3.85 -2.25 -5.22
C PHE A 48 2.60 -1.35 -5.27
N ILE A 49 1.55 -1.79 -5.95
CA ILE A 49 0.28 -1.07 -6.05
C ILE A 49 -0.85 -2.00 -5.57
N SER A 50 -1.57 -1.62 -4.52
CA SER A 50 -2.75 -2.36 -4.06
C SER A 50 -3.77 -1.49 -3.33
N LEU A 51 -4.98 -1.44 -3.88
CA LEU A 51 -6.11 -0.75 -3.26
C LEU A 51 -6.92 -1.64 -2.29
N GLY A 52 -6.41 -2.84 -1.98
CA GLY A 52 -7.06 -3.76 -1.05
C GLY A 52 -8.24 -4.51 -1.69
N THR A 53 -9.18 -4.94 -0.85
CA THR A 53 -10.29 -5.83 -1.22
C THR A 53 -11.66 -5.17 -1.20
N VAL A 54 -11.72 -3.88 -0.83
CA VAL A 54 -12.97 -3.12 -0.68
C VAL A 54 -12.81 -1.87 -1.53
N PHE A 55 -13.77 -1.63 -2.44
CA PHE A 55 -13.74 -0.53 -3.41
C PHE A 55 -12.55 -0.56 -4.40
N HIS A 56 -12.02 -1.74 -4.70
CA HIS A 56 -10.93 -1.94 -5.69
C HIS A 56 -11.40 -1.95 -7.15
N GLU A 57 -12.70 -1.82 -7.41
CA GLU A 57 -13.32 -1.69 -8.75
C GLU A 57 -13.04 -0.31 -9.35
N ARG A 58 -11.76 -0.02 -9.63
CA ARG A 58 -11.31 1.27 -10.17
C ARG A 58 -10.43 1.08 -11.39
N PRO A 59 -10.97 0.55 -12.50
CA PRO A 59 -10.19 0.29 -13.71
C PRO A 59 -9.53 1.57 -14.26
N GLU A 60 -10.16 2.74 -14.10
CA GLU A 60 -9.59 4.03 -14.49
C GLU A 60 -8.31 4.33 -13.71
N PHE A 61 -8.32 4.14 -12.39
CA PHE A 61 -7.15 4.37 -11.55
C PHE A 61 -5.99 3.44 -11.93
N TYR A 62 -6.28 2.16 -12.19
CA TYR A 62 -5.25 1.23 -12.65
C TYR A 62 -4.69 1.64 -14.02
N ARG A 63 -5.52 2.10 -14.96
CA ARG A 63 -5.05 2.66 -16.25
C ARG A 63 -4.18 3.89 -16.05
N THR A 64 -4.53 4.80 -15.12
CA THR A 64 -3.68 5.93 -14.75
C THR A 64 -2.33 5.46 -14.21
N CYS A 65 -2.29 4.38 -13.42
CA CYS A 65 -1.03 3.79 -12.95
C CYS A 65 -0.20 3.21 -14.11
N LEU A 66 -0.84 2.52 -15.07
CA LEU A 66 -0.18 2.02 -16.28
C LEU A 66 0.45 3.19 -17.08
N GLU A 67 -0.27 4.29 -17.25
CA GLU A 67 0.23 5.50 -17.91
C GLU A 67 1.39 6.16 -17.12
N ALA A 68 1.25 6.23 -15.80
CA ALA A 68 2.23 6.88 -14.92
C ALA A 68 3.57 6.14 -14.85
N PHE A 69 3.56 4.81 -14.84
CA PHE A 69 4.79 4.04 -14.60
C PHE A 69 5.19 3.12 -15.76
N GLY A 70 4.39 3.04 -16.82
CA GLY A 70 4.70 2.26 -18.01
C GLY A 70 5.98 2.74 -18.70
N GLY A 71 6.88 1.80 -19.01
CA GLY A 71 8.15 2.12 -19.69
C GLY A 71 9.16 2.87 -18.83
N THR A 72 8.94 2.97 -17.52
CA THR A 72 9.92 3.54 -16.58
C THR A 72 10.91 2.49 -16.08
N ASP A 73 11.92 2.92 -15.33
CA ASP A 73 12.90 2.03 -14.68
C ASP A 73 12.33 1.30 -13.46
N TRP A 74 11.03 1.40 -13.16
CA TRP A 74 10.38 0.66 -12.09
C TRP A 74 9.88 -0.70 -12.58
N GLN A 75 10.00 -1.71 -11.72
CA GLN A 75 9.19 -2.93 -11.80
C GLN A 75 7.90 -2.70 -11.01
N VAL A 76 6.74 -2.86 -11.63
CA VAL A 76 5.46 -2.57 -10.98
C VAL A 76 4.68 -3.85 -10.74
N ALA A 77 4.51 -4.22 -9.47
CA ALA A 77 3.61 -5.29 -9.06
C ALA A 77 2.25 -4.67 -8.71
N MET A 78 1.22 -4.89 -9.53
CA MET A 78 -0.09 -4.26 -9.36
C MET A 78 -1.19 -5.28 -9.07
N SER A 79 -1.75 -5.21 -7.87
CA SER A 79 -2.88 -6.04 -7.43
C SER A 79 -4.19 -5.34 -7.73
N VAL A 80 -5.01 -5.91 -8.62
CA VAL A 80 -6.28 -5.30 -9.09
C VAL A 80 -7.54 -5.88 -8.45
N GLY A 81 -7.38 -6.87 -7.57
CA GLY A 81 -8.48 -7.57 -6.91
C GLY A 81 -9.21 -8.52 -7.85
N SER A 82 -10.35 -9.07 -7.39
CA SER A 82 -11.13 -10.05 -8.16
C SER A 82 -12.20 -9.45 -9.07
N ALA A 83 -12.40 -8.13 -8.99
CA ALA A 83 -13.50 -7.46 -9.68
C ALA A 83 -13.08 -6.72 -10.95
N VAL A 84 -11.78 -6.62 -11.21
CA VAL A 84 -11.22 -6.10 -12.45
C VAL A 84 -10.46 -7.23 -13.12
N ASP A 85 -10.83 -7.56 -14.35
CA ASP A 85 -10.03 -8.45 -15.19
C ASP A 85 -8.82 -7.65 -15.71
N PRO A 86 -7.57 -8.12 -15.52
CA PRO A 86 -6.40 -7.49 -16.13
C PRO A 86 -6.54 -7.25 -17.64
N ALA A 87 -7.30 -8.09 -18.35
CA ALA A 87 -7.57 -7.91 -19.79
C ALA A 87 -8.36 -6.63 -20.11
N ASP A 88 -9.18 -6.14 -19.17
CA ASP A 88 -9.99 -4.92 -19.34
C ASP A 88 -9.17 -3.62 -19.17
N LEU A 89 -7.91 -3.74 -18.75
CA LEU A 89 -6.99 -2.62 -18.60
C LEU A 89 -6.29 -2.24 -19.90
N GLY A 90 -6.43 -3.03 -20.96
CA GLY A 90 -5.79 -2.82 -22.25
C GLY A 90 -4.38 -3.42 -22.31
N GLN A 91 -3.50 -2.83 -23.13
CA GLN A 91 -2.13 -3.33 -23.28
C GLN A 91 -1.31 -3.01 -22.02
N LEU A 92 -0.83 -4.06 -21.36
CA LEU A 92 0.04 -3.93 -20.19
C LEU A 92 1.48 -3.63 -20.62
N PRO A 93 2.15 -2.62 -20.04
CA PRO A 93 3.57 -2.37 -20.27
C PRO A 93 4.43 -3.55 -19.81
N GLU A 94 5.58 -3.77 -20.45
CA GLU A 94 6.48 -4.90 -20.14
C GLU A 94 7.00 -4.89 -18.70
N ASN A 95 7.08 -3.71 -18.07
CA ASN A 95 7.56 -3.54 -16.70
C ASN A 95 6.44 -3.72 -15.64
N PHE A 96 5.23 -4.12 -16.05
CA PHE A 96 4.12 -4.41 -15.15
C PHE A 96 3.86 -5.89 -15.00
N GLU A 97 3.74 -6.33 -13.75
CA GLU A 97 3.11 -7.58 -13.38
C GLU A 97 1.75 -7.30 -12.75
N VAL A 98 0.67 -7.62 -13.46
CA VAL A 98 -0.70 -7.40 -12.97
C VAL A 98 -1.32 -8.73 -12.56
N ARG A 99 -1.81 -8.81 -11.32
CA ARG A 99 -2.50 -10.01 -10.80
C ARG A 99 -3.73 -9.60 -10.00
N SER A 100 -4.68 -10.52 -9.84
CA SER A 100 -5.82 -10.31 -8.93
C SER A 100 -5.38 -10.19 -7.48
N ARG A 101 -4.36 -10.97 -7.07
CA ARG A 101 -3.80 -10.97 -5.72
C ARG A 101 -2.30 -11.27 -5.73
N PHE A 102 -1.58 -10.60 -4.85
CA PHE A 102 -0.18 -10.90 -4.53
C PHE A 102 -0.01 -11.37 -3.08
N PRO A 103 1.06 -12.12 -2.78
CA PRO A 103 1.54 -12.28 -1.42
C PRO A 103 2.13 -10.95 -0.92
N GLN A 104 1.27 -10.04 -0.46
CA GLN A 104 1.63 -8.65 -0.13
C GLN A 104 2.91 -8.53 0.72
N THR A 105 3.04 -9.30 1.80
CA THR A 105 4.24 -9.26 2.65
C THR A 105 5.51 -9.72 1.93
N ALA A 106 5.41 -10.65 0.98
CA ALA A 106 6.55 -11.05 0.16
C ALA A 106 6.95 -9.96 -0.83
N VAL A 107 5.99 -9.25 -1.43
CA VAL A 107 6.27 -8.11 -2.30
C VAL A 107 6.86 -6.94 -1.51
N LEU A 108 6.30 -6.61 -0.34
CA LEU A 108 6.77 -5.51 0.50
C LEU A 108 8.22 -5.70 0.98
N ARG A 109 8.68 -6.93 1.22
CA ARG A 109 10.10 -7.21 1.53
C ARG A 109 11.07 -6.82 0.41
N ARG A 110 10.58 -6.65 -0.81
CA ARG A 110 11.36 -6.30 -2.01
C ARG A 110 11.00 -4.92 -2.55
N ALA A 111 9.93 -4.30 -2.05
CA ALA A 111 9.40 -3.04 -2.55
C ALA A 111 10.25 -1.85 -2.09
N SER A 112 10.44 -0.88 -2.99
CA SER A 112 11.03 0.42 -2.67
C SER A 112 9.96 1.47 -2.35
N ALA A 113 8.71 1.26 -2.79
CA ALA A 113 7.56 2.09 -2.45
C ALA A 113 6.26 1.27 -2.53
N PHE A 114 5.25 1.70 -1.77
CA PHE A 114 3.92 1.08 -1.77
C PHE A 114 2.81 2.11 -2.00
N LEU A 115 2.16 2.04 -3.16
CA LEU A 115 0.91 2.75 -3.41
C LEU A 115 -0.26 1.94 -2.85
N SER A 116 -0.94 2.49 -1.85
CA SER A 116 -1.96 1.79 -1.10
C SER A 116 -3.20 2.63 -0.84
N HIS A 117 -4.34 1.97 -0.68
CA HIS A 117 -5.54 2.57 -0.09
C HIS A 117 -5.37 2.98 1.39
N SER A 118 -4.21 2.71 2.02
CA SER A 118 -3.92 3.07 3.43
C SER A 118 -4.85 2.44 4.47
N GLY A 119 -5.33 1.21 4.22
CA GLY A 119 -5.94 0.41 5.27
C GLY A 119 -4.95 0.11 6.39
N MET A 120 -5.43 -0.03 7.62
CA MET A 120 -4.56 -0.16 8.81
C MET A 120 -3.54 -1.30 8.67
N ASN A 121 -3.98 -2.50 8.28
CA ASN A 121 -3.07 -3.65 8.10
C ASN A 121 -2.00 -3.39 7.04
N SER A 122 -2.40 -2.84 5.88
CA SER A 122 -1.47 -2.54 4.78
C SER A 122 -0.45 -1.47 5.19
N THR A 123 -0.91 -0.46 5.91
CA THR A 123 -0.06 0.60 6.45
C THR A 123 0.95 0.02 7.43
N MET A 124 0.51 -0.80 8.38
CA MET A 124 1.42 -1.41 9.35
C MET A 124 2.40 -2.41 8.72
N GLU A 125 1.97 -3.18 7.72
CA GLU A 125 2.87 -4.05 6.95
C GLU A 125 3.94 -3.25 6.19
N SER A 126 3.55 -2.14 5.56
CA SER A 126 4.48 -1.21 4.90
C SER A 126 5.54 -0.70 5.87
N LEU A 127 5.11 -0.19 7.03
CA LEU A 127 6.00 0.35 8.06
C LEU A 127 6.92 -0.73 8.64
N TYR A 128 6.41 -1.94 8.86
CA TYR A 128 7.21 -3.05 9.37
C TYR A 128 8.36 -3.41 8.43
N TYR A 129 8.13 -3.40 7.13
CA TYR A 129 9.18 -3.66 6.13
C TYR A 129 9.98 -2.40 5.73
N GLY A 130 9.72 -1.25 6.36
CA GLY A 130 10.41 0.00 6.06
C GLY A 130 10.12 0.56 4.67
N VAL A 131 8.95 0.25 4.10
CA VAL A 131 8.54 0.70 2.76
C VAL A 131 7.73 1.99 2.89
N PRO A 132 8.16 3.10 2.24
CA PRO A 132 7.40 4.34 2.19
C PRO A 132 6.01 4.16 1.56
N LEU A 133 5.00 4.78 2.15
CA LEU A 133 3.60 4.66 1.74
C LEU A 133 3.15 5.85 0.88
N ILE A 134 2.54 5.58 -0.27
CA ILE A 134 1.76 6.55 -1.04
C ILE A 134 0.29 6.20 -0.85
N GLY A 135 -0.39 6.98 -0.01
CA GLY A 135 -1.76 6.72 0.39
C GLY A 135 -2.78 7.35 -0.56
N VAL A 136 -3.63 6.53 -1.17
CA VAL A 136 -4.80 6.93 -1.97
C VAL A 136 -6.09 6.45 -1.26
N PRO A 137 -6.48 7.09 -0.15
CA PRO A 137 -7.59 6.64 0.69
C PRO A 137 -8.94 6.76 -0.01
N GLN A 138 -9.86 5.87 0.35
CA GLN A 138 -11.21 5.78 -0.21
C GLN A 138 -12.30 5.77 0.87
N MET A 139 -11.92 5.59 2.13
CA MET A 139 -12.81 5.60 3.29
C MET A 139 -12.29 6.56 4.36
N PRO A 140 -13.16 7.12 5.23
CA PRO A 140 -12.73 8.05 6.28
C PRO A 140 -11.63 7.50 7.20
N GLU A 141 -11.66 6.22 7.54
CA GLU A 141 -10.60 5.59 8.34
C GLU A 141 -9.25 5.58 7.61
N GLN A 142 -9.27 5.30 6.30
CA GLN A 142 -8.07 5.28 5.47
C GLN A 142 -7.48 6.69 5.31
N GLU A 143 -8.34 7.70 5.22
CA GLU A 143 -7.95 9.11 5.18
C GLU A 143 -7.18 9.49 6.46
N VAL A 144 -7.68 9.05 7.62
CA VAL A 144 -7.00 9.26 8.90
C VAL A 144 -5.63 8.56 8.93
N ASN A 145 -5.55 7.31 8.46
CA ASN A 145 -4.29 6.57 8.41
C ASN A 145 -3.26 7.21 7.45
N ALA A 146 -3.70 7.63 6.26
CA ALA A 146 -2.83 8.26 5.26
C ALA A 146 -2.31 9.61 5.76
N ARG A 147 -3.18 10.44 6.36
CA ARG A 147 -2.77 11.69 7.02
C ARG A 147 -1.76 11.43 8.13
N ARG A 148 -2.02 10.41 8.96
CA ARG A 148 -1.11 10.08 10.06
C ARG A 148 0.26 9.63 9.56
N ALA A 149 0.32 8.84 8.49
CA ALA A 149 1.57 8.44 7.86
C ALA A 149 2.33 9.66 7.28
N GLU A 150 1.62 10.60 6.67
CA GLU A 150 2.19 11.85 6.15
C GLU A 150 2.72 12.76 7.28
N GLU A 151 1.96 12.97 8.35
CA GLU A 151 2.38 13.73 9.54
C GLU A 151 3.66 13.18 10.18
N LEU A 152 3.82 11.87 10.17
CA LEU A 152 5.00 11.18 10.72
C LEU A 152 6.17 11.12 9.73
N GLY A 153 6.00 11.61 8.50
CA GLY A 153 7.03 11.61 7.47
C GLY A 153 7.36 10.23 6.90
N VAL A 154 6.47 9.24 7.06
CA VAL A 154 6.63 7.86 6.59
C VAL A 154 5.78 7.55 5.36
N GLY A 155 5.08 8.55 4.83
CA GLY A 155 4.32 8.44 3.60
C GLY A 155 3.87 9.80 3.06
N ARG A 156 3.12 9.76 1.96
CA ARG A 156 2.45 10.91 1.34
C ARG A 156 1.00 10.57 1.08
N ARG A 157 0.10 11.52 1.24
CA ARG A 157 -1.33 11.35 0.93
C ARG A 157 -1.66 12.00 -0.40
N LEU A 158 -2.37 11.28 -1.25
CA LEU A 158 -2.94 11.78 -2.51
C LEU A 158 -4.46 11.64 -2.47
N ASP A 159 -5.13 12.71 -2.85
CA ASP A 159 -6.58 12.68 -3.04
C ASP A 159 -6.89 11.87 -4.32
N SER A 160 -7.77 10.86 -4.20
CA SER A 160 -8.05 9.93 -5.29
C SER A 160 -8.61 10.61 -6.54
N ASP A 161 -9.34 11.70 -6.34
CA ASP A 161 -9.99 12.46 -7.41
C ASP A 161 -8.99 13.36 -8.17
N GLU A 162 -7.82 13.60 -7.58
CA GLU A 162 -6.73 14.42 -8.16
C GLU A 162 -5.57 13.55 -8.69
N ALA A 163 -5.62 12.24 -8.47
CA ALA A 163 -4.55 11.31 -8.86
C ALA A 163 -4.52 11.09 -10.38
N ASP A 164 -3.87 12.00 -11.10
CA ASP A 164 -3.48 11.82 -12.50
C ASP A 164 -2.08 11.18 -12.63
N ALA A 165 -1.71 10.80 -13.85
CA ALA A 165 -0.45 10.10 -14.10
C ALA A 165 0.79 10.96 -13.78
N ALA A 166 0.71 12.28 -13.96
CA ALA A 166 1.81 13.19 -13.70
C ALA A 166 2.04 13.38 -12.19
N LEU A 167 0.97 13.50 -11.42
CA LEU A 167 1.01 13.60 -9.97
C LEU A 167 1.55 12.31 -9.36
N LEU A 168 1.06 11.15 -9.81
CA LEU A 168 1.56 9.85 -9.36
C LEU A 168 3.07 9.71 -9.60
N ARG A 169 3.57 10.12 -10.77
CA ARG A 169 5.00 10.02 -11.10
C ARG A 169 5.89 10.97 -10.29
N LYS A 170 5.35 12.13 -9.87
CA LYS A 170 6.09 13.14 -9.08
C LYS A 170 6.16 12.80 -7.59
N THR A 171 5.23 11.98 -7.11
CA THR A 171 5.00 11.77 -5.67
C THR A 171 6.09 10.93 -5.04
#